data_AF-A0A1X2ITV9-F1
#
_entry.id   AF-A0A1X2ITV9-F1
#
_cell.length_a   1.000
_cell.length_b   1.000
_cell.length_c   1.000
_cell.angle_alpha   90.00
_cell.angle_beta   90.00
_cell.angle_gamma   90.00
#
_symmetry.space_group_name_H-M   'P 1'
#
loop_
_entity.id
_entity.type
_entity.pdbx_description
1 polymer ?
#
loop_
_entity_poly.entity_id
_entity_poly.type
_entity_poly.pdbx_seq_one_letter_code
_entity_poly.pdbx_strand_id
1 'polypeptide(L)'
;MIAAPFLCLCILFLVTCTFASKQLTNDSIKQSISQGTWFVLYYYPSQTPAESSWYKLDTEFGKLSQHGVYLGQVDCSTQKQLCGTDGLAIGDHIKLYFQGELINKYTLDTLKQQQQVDEFMKKQIVTQPLHGSVSLTKEWLQIIISSGQPWFIKFHAPWCHHCKNLAPVWDSLASDMASNPINIGQIDCEKDRELCTSQNVVGLPTLKFYHDNLSFVYTGDRTPENLKNYLAKMTGPPIHTIDNLSLESIYENPVSLVHIHKKGDSLDTINLLAKKYLDTIPFYTTDDPKVISALGVPFENRQQSKTLLIKDDGAVQQTFSRKNNKESTIATERDYDEWVHNNKYPLVSRVNSGNVNAILKGDRLIVMMILPNDGANEAFSAVARLWLTETMDDTVPGVIFAELDGGSWTNYVKRIYGVSLNELPVMMIVDPKNKVFFNKDLDGSVFSVEHPIKLFDALQHTELLAGHKMDILPSASIIEKAVNFVSDHSMAFATGLLFVCALIFAINSTDTEDTVPYPRTKVDTNKKDD
;
A
#
# COMPACT_ATOMS: atom_id res chain seq x y z
N MET A 1 -59.10 -35.70 -44.83
CA MET A 1 -59.88 -34.45 -44.87
C MET A 1 -59.57 -33.65 -43.63
N ILE A 2 -58.87 -32.53 -43.83
CA ILE A 2 -58.76 -31.32 -42.99
C ILE A 2 -58.48 -31.53 -41.49
N ALA A 3 -57.20 -31.44 -41.11
CA ALA A 3 -56.77 -31.06 -39.77
C ALA A 3 -56.23 -29.62 -39.83
N ALA A 4 -56.74 -28.76 -38.94
CA ALA A 4 -56.48 -27.33 -38.86
C ALA A 4 -55.00 -26.99 -38.57
N PRO A 5 -54.44 -25.90 -39.13
CA PRO A 5 -53.14 -25.42 -38.70
C PRO A 5 -53.27 -24.31 -37.64
N PHE A 6 -52.41 -24.46 -36.64
CA PHE A 6 -52.09 -23.57 -35.54
C PHE A 6 -51.87 -22.11 -35.95
N LEU A 7 -52.51 -21.19 -35.23
CA LEU A 7 -52.10 -19.78 -35.16
C LEU A 7 -50.73 -19.70 -34.48
N CYS A 8 -49.69 -19.36 -35.25
CA CYS A 8 -48.43 -18.86 -34.72
C CYS A 8 -48.60 -17.36 -34.47
N LEU A 9 -48.93 -16.96 -33.23
CA LEU A 9 -48.78 -15.57 -32.79
C LEU A 9 -47.28 -15.35 -32.54
N CYS A 10 -46.58 -14.81 -33.54
CA CYS A 10 -45.31 -14.13 -33.33
C CYS A 10 -45.57 -12.88 -32.49
N ILE A 11 -45.44 -13.00 -31.16
CA ILE A 11 -45.27 -11.85 -30.28
C ILE A 11 -43.89 -11.27 -30.62
N LEU A 12 -43.90 -10.08 -31.21
CA LEU A 12 -42.74 -9.19 -31.30
C LEU A 12 -42.19 -8.96 -29.89
N PHE A 13 -41.22 -9.76 -29.48
CA PHE A 13 -40.14 -9.26 -28.64
C PHE A 13 -39.08 -8.71 -29.59
N LEU A 14 -39.23 -7.44 -29.95
CA LEU A 14 -38.08 -6.60 -30.25
C LEU A 14 -37.26 -6.57 -28.96
N VAL A 15 -36.36 -7.53 -28.80
CA VAL A 15 -35.15 -7.29 -28.03
C VAL A 15 -34.46 -6.19 -28.83
N THR A 16 -34.71 -4.93 -28.47
CA THR A 16 -33.82 -3.86 -28.89
C THR A 16 -32.45 -4.28 -28.38
N CYS A 17 -31.56 -4.71 -29.27
CA CYS A 17 -30.13 -4.68 -28.99
C CYS A 17 -29.83 -3.21 -28.69
N THR A 18 -29.91 -2.83 -27.42
CA THR A 18 -29.34 -1.58 -26.95
C THR A 18 -27.84 -1.79 -27.02
N PHE A 19 -27.27 -1.45 -28.17
CA PHE A 19 -25.83 -1.30 -28.32
C PHE A 19 -25.37 -0.31 -27.24
N ALA A 20 -24.39 -0.72 -26.43
CA ALA A 20 -23.80 0.17 -25.43
C ALA A 20 -22.95 1.25 -26.10
N SER A 21 -22.50 1.00 -27.34
CA SER A 21 -21.70 1.92 -28.12
C SER A 21 -22.56 3.05 -28.70
N LYS A 22 -22.11 4.28 -28.48
CA LYS A 22 -22.84 5.49 -28.91
C LYS A 22 -22.52 5.84 -30.35
N GLN A 23 -23.54 6.06 -31.19
CA GLN A 23 -23.33 6.65 -32.51
C GLN A 23 -22.93 8.12 -32.36
N LEU A 24 -21.75 8.48 -32.87
CA LEU A 24 -21.17 9.82 -32.80
C LEU A 24 -21.26 10.52 -34.16
N THR A 25 -21.58 11.81 -34.12
CA THR A 25 -21.75 12.68 -35.30
C THR A 25 -20.83 13.88 -35.19
N ASN A 26 -20.72 14.67 -36.27
CA ASN A 26 -19.99 15.94 -36.26
C ASN A 26 -20.31 16.83 -35.05
N ASP A 27 -21.59 16.87 -34.68
CA ASP A 27 -22.09 17.77 -33.63
C ASP A 27 -21.88 17.19 -32.23
N SER A 28 -21.98 15.86 -32.08
CA SER A 28 -21.98 15.21 -30.76
C SER A 28 -20.60 14.72 -30.31
N ILE A 29 -19.64 14.52 -31.23
CA ILE A 29 -18.38 13.86 -30.90
C ILE A 29 -17.56 14.65 -29.88
N LYS A 30 -17.33 15.95 -30.12
CA LYS A 30 -16.50 16.81 -29.27
C LYS A 30 -17.00 16.84 -27.82
N GLN A 31 -18.31 16.96 -27.65
CA GLN A 31 -18.91 16.95 -26.32
C GLN A 31 -18.79 15.57 -25.66
N SER A 32 -19.01 14.50 -26.43
CA SER A 32 -19.01 13.13 -25.87
C SER A 32 -17.63 12.73 -25.38
N ILE A 33 -16.59 12.95 -26.18
CA ILE A 33 -15.22 12.53 -25.84
C ILE A 33 -14.56 13.42 -24.77
N SER A 34 -15.18 14.54 -24.39
CA SER A 34 -14.60 15.52 -23.46
C SER A 34 -14.40 15.00 -22.04
N GLN A 35 -15.04 13.88 -21.69
CA GLN A 35 -14.97 13.27 -20.36
C GLN A 35 -14.76 11.76 -20.45
N GLY A 36 -13.90 11.25 -19.57
CA GLY A 36 -13.55 9.84 -19.50
C GLY A 36 -12.69 9.36 -20.67
N THR A 37 -12.58 8.04 -20.78
CA THR A 37 -11.85 7.33 -21.82
C THR A 37 -12.82 6.87 -22.90
N TRP A 38 -12.54 7.17 -24.17
CA TRP A 38 -13.39 6.78 -25.30
C TRP A 38 -12.62 5.97 -26.32
N PHE A 39 -13.14 4.78 -26.63
CA PHE A 39 -12.73 4.02 -27.80
C PHE A 39 -13.74 4.27 -28.91
N VAL A 40 -13.33 4.98 -29.96
CA VAL A 40 -14.20 5.36 -31.06
C VAL A 40 -13.83 4.60 -32.31
N LEU A 41 -14.72 3.73 -32.76
CA LEU A 41 -14.62 3.02 -34.03
C LEU A 41 -15.05 3.93 -35.18
N TYR A 42 -14.16 4.18 -36.14
CA TYR A 42 -14.45 4.85 -37.40
C TYR A 42 -14.55 3.78 -38.48
N TYR A 43 -15.71 3.64 -39.10
CA TYR A 43 -15.97 2.53 -40.03
C TYR A 43 -16.74 2.96 -41.28
N TYR A 44 -16.62 2.17 -42.35
CA TYR A 44 -17.45 2.30 -43.55
C TYR A 44 -18.39 1.09 -43.67
N PRO A 45 -19.73 1.27 -43.58
CA PRO A 45 -20.69 0.17 -43.61
C PRO A 45 -20.57 -0.77 -44.82
N SER A 46 -20.03 -0.28 -45.94
CA SER A 46 -19.92 -1.02 -47.20
C SER A 46 -18.65 -1.87 -47.35
N GLN A 47 -17.63 -1.71 -46.49
CA GLN A 47 -16.31 -2.34 -46.68
C GLN A 47 -16.03 -3.51 -45.75
N THR A 48 -16.73 -3.63 -44.62
CA THR A 48 -16.39 -4.60 -43.59
C THR A 48 -17.60 -4.88 -42.70
N PRO A 49 -17.90 -6.16 -42.40
CA PRO A 49 -18.70 -6.48 -41.22
C PRO A 49 -17.81 -6.20 -39.99
N ALA A 50 -17.75 -4.94 -39.57
CA ALA A 50 -17.24 -4.56 -38.25
C ALA A 50 -18.11 -5.13 -37.11
N GLU A 51 -19.23 -5.78 -37.46
CA GLU A 51 -20.32 -6.13 -36.57
C GLU A 51 -20.05 -7.28 -35.58
N SER A 52 -19.12 -8.23 -35.79
CA SER A 52 -18.98 -9.33 -34.82
C SER A 52 -18.01 -9.02 -33.67
N SER A 53 -16.79 -8.59 -33.98
CA SER A 53 -15.77 -8.31 -32.97
C SER A 53 -16.07 -7.03 -32.18
N TRP A 54 -16.45 -5.93 -32.83
CA TRP A 54 -16.77 -4.69 -32.11
C TRP A 54 -18.02 -4.83 -31.24
N TYR A 55 -19.04 -5.55 -31.72
CA TYR A 55 -20.22 -5.86 -30.91
C TYR A 55 -19.90 -6.75 -29.71
N LYS A 56 -18.99 -7.72 -29.87
CA LYS A 56 -18.50 -8.54 -28.76
C LYS A 56 -17.82 -7.65 -27.71
N LEU A 57 -16.97 -6.72 -28.13
CA LEU A 57 -16.34 -5.73 -27.24
C LEU A 57 -17.39 -4.84 -26.57
N ASP A 58 -18.38 -4.37 -27.33
CA ASP A 58 -19.45 -3.54 -26.78
C ASP A 58 -20.26 -4.27 -25.70
N THR A 59 -20.48 -5.58 -25.91
CA THR A 59 -21.14 -6.44 -24.93
C THR A 59 -20.26 -6.70 -23.70
N GLU A 60 -18.96 -6.93 -23.90
CA GLU A 60 -18.01 -7.21 -22.82
C GLU A 60 -17.67 -5.97 -21.97
N PHE A 61 -17.41 -4.85 -22.63
CA PHE A 61 -16.90 -3.62 -22.02
C PHE A 61 -17.96 -2.53 -21.82
N GLY A 62 -19.18 -2.68 -22.36
CA GLY A 62 -20.25 -1.67 -22.23
C GLY A 62 -20.60 -1.31 -20.78
N LYS A 63 -20.40 -2.24 -19.83
CA LYS A 63 -20.58 -2.00 -18.39
C LYS A 63 -19.51 -1.08 -17.79
N LEU A 64 -18.36 -0.89 -18.45
CA LEU A 64 -17.32 0.02 -17.97
C LEU A 64 -17.66 1.49 -18.19
N SER A 65 -18.79 1.80 -18.85
CA SER A 65 -19.34 3.16 -18.92
C SER A 65 -19.60 3.74 -17.52
N GLN A 66 -20.00 2.92 -16.55
CA GLN A 66 -20.13 3.33 -15.15
C GLN A 66 -18.78 3.69 -14.49
N HIS A 67 -17.67 3.27 -15.10
CA HIS A 67 -16.30 3.52 -14.68
C HIS A 67 -15.58 4.54 -15.57
N GLY A 68 -16.32 5.29 -16.38
CA GLY A 68 -15.75 6.33 -17.23
C GLY A 68 -15.09 5.83 -18.52
N VAL A 69 -15.32 4.57 -18.92
CA VAL A 69 -14.85 4.02 -20.21
C VAL A 69 -16.03 3.82 -21.14
N TYR A 70 -16.00 4.49 -22.28
CA TYR A 70 -17.10 4.53 -23.23
C TYR A 70 -16.67 3.99 -24.59
N LEU A 71 -17.61 3.34 -25.28
CA LEU A 71 -17.45 2.93 -26.66
C LEU A 71 -18.30 3.84 -27.54
N GLY A 72 -17.71 4.30 -28.64
CA GLY A 72 -18.38 5.13 -29.63
C GLY A 72 -18.12 4.59 -31.03
N GLN A 73 -18.98 4.97 -31.97
CA GLN A 73 -18.80 4.61 -33.37
C GLN A 73 -19.20 5.77 -34.29
N VAL A 74 -18.44 5.93 -35.37
CA VAL A 74 -18.62 6.96 -36.40
C VAL A 74 -18.75 6.26 -37.74
N ASP A 75 -19.90 6.43 -38.37
CA ASP A 75 -20.14 5.99 -39.75
C ASP A 75 -19.55 7.02 -40.71
N CYS A 76 -18.44 6.64 -41.36
CA CYS A 76 -17.71 7.51 -42.26
C CYS A 76 -18.39 7.73 -43.62
N SER A 77 -19.41 6.93 -43.96
CA SER A 77 -20.20 7.17 -45.18
C SER A 77 -21.06 8.43 -45.06
N THR A 78 -21.56 8.69 -43.84
CA THR A 78 -22.40 9.85 -43.52
C THR A 78 -21.62 10.99 -42.88
N GLN A 79 -20.62 10.69 -42.03
CA GLN A 79 -19.84 11.68 -41.27
C GLN A 79 -18.44 11.92 -41.88
N LYS A 80 -18.40 12.24 -43.18
CA LYS A 80 -17.14 12.37 -43.96
C LYS A 80 -16.09 13.31 -43.34
N GLN A 81 -16.54 14.37 -42.65
CA GLN A 81 -15.66 15.36 -42.03
C GLN A 81 -14.86 14.80 -40.85
N LEU A 82 -15.38 13.80 -40.12
CA LEU A 82 -14.66 13.15 -39.01
C LEU A 82 -13.64 12.11 -39.47
N CYS A 83 -13.75 11.67 -40.72
CA CYS A 83 -13.01 10.54 -41.26
C CYS A 83 -11.90 10.94 -42.26
N GLY A 84 -11.53 12.23 -42.32
CA GLY A 84 -10.63 12.80 -43.34
C GLY A 84 -9.18 13.08 -42.90
N THR A 85 -8.24 12.59 -43.73
CA THR A 85 -6.79 12.92 -43.94
C THR A 85 -5.79 12.89 -42.78
N ASP A 86 -6.03 12.09 -41.76
CA ASP A 86 -5.07 11.86 -40.66
C ASP A 86 -3.87 10.95 -41.04
N GLY A 87 -3.60 10.74 -42.32
CA GLY A 87 -2.53 9.84 -42.82
C GLY A 87 -2.80 8.35 -42.65
N LEU A 88 -3.97 7.96 -42.11
CA LEU A 88 -4.41 6.57 -42.02
C LEU A 88 -5.14 6.18 -43.32
N ALA A 89 -4.77 5.02 -43.86
CA ALA A 89 -5.34 4.46 -45.09
C ALA A 89 -6.87 4.28 -44.99
N ILE A 90 -7.54 4.19 -46.15
CA ILE A 90 -8.96 3.84 -46.25
C ILE A 90 -9.18 2.49 -45.55
N GLY A 91 -9.84 2.48 -44.40
CA GLY A 91 -10.11 1.29 -43.59
C GLY A 91 -10.62 1.61 -42.18
N ASP A 92 -11.21 0.61 -41.52
CA ASP A 92 -11.76 0.79 -40.18
C ASP A 92 -10.63 0.98 -39.15
N HIS A 93 -10.77 1.98 -38.29
CA HIS A 93 -9.78 2.30 -37.27
C HIS A 93 -10.42 2.71 -35.96
N ILE A 94 -9.74 2.43 -34.86
CA ILE A 94 -10.14 2.80 -33.51
C ILE A 94 -9.26 3.96 -33.07
N LYS A 95 -9.87 5.05 -32.61
CA LYS A 95 -9.15 6.14 -31.93
C LYS A 95 -9.45 6.07 -30.44
N LEU A 96 -8.41 6.19 -29.64
CA LEU A 96 -8.49 6.28 -28.18
C LEU A 96 -8.41 7.75 -27.78
N TYR A 97 -9.42 8.22 -27.08
CA TYR A 97 -9.47 9.55 -26.49
C TYR A 97 -9.49 9.49 -24.97
N PHE A 98 -8.88 10.48 -24.32
CA PHE A 98 -9.02 10.71 -22.89
C PHE A 98 -9.24 12.20 -22.65
N GLN A 99 -10.33 12.55 -21.98
CA GLN A 99 -10.69 13.95 -21.67
C GLN A 99 -10.64 14.89 -22.89
N GLY A 100 -11.07 14.39 -24.04
CA GLY A 100 -11.11 15.11 -25.32
C GLY A 100 -9.81 15.08 -26.11
N GLU A 101 -8.69 14.69 -25.49
CA GLU A 101 -7.40 14.54 -26.17
C GLU A 101 -7.31 13.19 -26.87
N LEU A 102 -6.77 13.20 -28.09
CA LEU A 102 -6.46 11.97 -28.81
C LEU A 102 -5.16 11.38 -28.24
N ILE A 103 -5.27 10.20 -27.64
CA ILE A 103 -4.13 9.48 -27.07
C ILE A 103 -3.44 8.63 -28.13
N ASN A 104 -4.20 7.88 -28.94
CA ASN A 104 -3.61 6.97 -29.92
C ASN A 104 -4.61 6.57 -31.03
N LYS A 105 -4.09 6.02 -32.15
CA LYS A 105 -4.86 5.55 -33.30
C LYS A 105 -4.43 4.13 -33.67
N TYR A 106 -5.39 3.27 -34.00
CA TYR A 106 -5.16 1.85 -34.30
C TYR A 106 -5.97 1.41 -35.51
N THR A 107 -5.41 0.60 -36.39
CA THR A 107 -6.14 -0.01 -37.50
C THR A 107 -6.69 -1.38 -37.09
N LEU A 108 -7.92 -1.69 -37.51
CA LEU A 108 -8.54 -2.98 -37.20
C LEU A 108 -7.79 -4.16 -37.82
N ASP A 109 -7.15 -3.97 -38.97
CA ASP A 109 -6.36 -5.02 -39.62
C ASP A 109 -5.13 -5.44 -38.79
N THR A 110 -4.44 -4.48 -38.17
CA THR A 110 -3.30 -4.78 -37.27
C THR A 110 -3.77 -5.56 -36.03
N LEU A 111 -4.93 -5.21 -35.47
CA LEU A 111 -5.48 -5.88 -34.29
C LEU A 111 -6.05 -7.28 -34.61
N LYS A 112 -6.63 -7.47 -35.81
CA LYS A 112 -7.15 -8.75 -36.29
C LYS A 112 -6.04 -9.74 -36.63
N GLN A 113 -4.95 -9.30 -37.26
CA GLN A 113 -3.79 -10.15 -37.54
C GLN A 113 -3.12 -10.68 -36.26
N GLN A 114 -3.23 -9.94 -35.16
CA GLN A 114 -2.73 -10.36 -33.84
C GLN A 114 -3.76 -11.17 -33.04
N GLN A 115 -5.01 -11.29 -33.50
CA GLN A 115 -6.13 -11.97 -32.80
C GLN A 115 -6.33 -11.45 -31.36
N GLN A 116 -6.10 -10.15 -31.12
CA GLN A 116 -5.86 -9.58 -29.78
C GLN A 116 -6.68 -8.32 -29.46
N VAL A 117 -7.79 -8.05 -30.15
CA VAL A 117 -8.55 -6.79 -29.91
C VAL A 117 -9.00 -6.67 -28.45
N ASP A 118 -9.52 -7.75 -27.85
CA ASP A 118 -9.99 -7.77 -26.45
C ASP A 118 -8.83 -7.50 -25.46
N GLU A 119 -7.69 -8.18 -25.65
CA GLU A 119 -6.46 -8.00 -24.87
C GLU A 119 -5.91 -6.57 -25.01
N PHE A 120 -5.89 -6.05 -26.24
CA PHE A 120 -5.46 -4.70 -26.54
C PHE A 120 -6.34 -3.66 -25.82
N MET A 121 -7.67 -3.81 -25.89
CA MET A 121 -8.62 -2.94 -25.20
C MET A 121 -8.39 -2.99 -23.69
N LYS A 122 -8.27 -4.19 -23.11
CA LYS A 122 -7.94 -4.37 -21.68
C LYS A 122 -6.66 -3.64 -21.30
N LYS A 123 -5.60 -3.79 -22.10
CA LYS A 123 -4.31 -3.13 -21.88
C LYS A 123 -4.42 -1.60 -21.91
N GLN A 124 -5.23 -1.04 -22.81
CA GLN A 124 -5.47 0.41 -22.81
C GLN A 124 -6.32 0.84 -21.63
N ILE A 125 -7.34 0.07 -21.25
CA ILE A 125 -8.22 0.39 -20.12
C ILE A 125 -7.44 0.41 -18.81
N VAL A 126 -6.55 -0.55 -18.57
CA VAL A 126 -5.81 -0.61 -17.29
C VAL A 126 -4.83 0.54 -17.07
N THR A 127 -4.45 1.23 -18.15
CA THR A 127 -3.52 2.37 -18.12
C THR A 127 -4.21 3.72 -18.08
N GLN A 128 -5.54 3.78 -18.21
CA GLN A 128 -6.28 5.02 -18.06
C GLN A 128 -6.87 5.13 -16.64
N PRO A 129 -7.06 6.35 -16.11
CA PRO A 129 -7.80 6.57 -14.88
C PRO A 129 -9.25 6.09 -15.02
N LEU A 130 -9.70 5.28 -14.06
CA LEU A 130 -11.05 4.72 -14.00
C LEU A 130 -11.83 5.34 -12.84
N HIS A 131 -13.14 5.52 -13.03
CA HIS A 131 -14.02 6.03 -12.00
C HIS A 131 -14.58 4.90 -11.14
N GLY A 132 -14.46 5.00 -9.82
CA GLY A 132 -15.01 4.00 -8.90
C GLY A 132 -14.30 2.65 -8.97
N SER A 133 -14.75 1.69 -8.15
CA SER A 133 -14.09 0.38 -8.02
C SER A 133 -14.53 -0.57 -9.14
N VAL A 134 -13.59 -1.08 -9.93
CA VAL A 134 -13.89 -2.02 -11.03
C VAL A 134 -13.87 -3.48 -10.56
N SER A 135 -14.83 -4.29 -11.00
CA SER A 135 -14.82 -5.73 -10.76
C SER A 135 -13.84 -6.42 -11.72
N LEU A 136 -12.85 -7.13 -11.19
CA LEU A 136 -11.76 -7.74 -11.95
C LEU A 136 -11.86 -9.27 -11.97
N THR A 137 -11.28 -9.87 -13.00
CA THR A 137 -11.09 -11.32 -13.15
C THR A 137 -9.60 -11.67 -13.15
N LYS A 138 -9.28 -12.96 -13.23
CA LYS A 138 -7.91 -13.45 -13.37
C LYS A 138 -7.18 -12.82 -14.56
N GLU A 139 -7.84 -12.74 -15.71
CA GLU A 139 -7.26 -12.16 -16.94
C GLU A 139 -6.90 -10.69 -16.73
N TRP A 140 -7.83 -9.91 -16.15
CA TRP A 140 -7.58 -8.51 -15.82
C TRP A 140 -6.40 -8.34 -14.87
N LEU A 141 -6.28 -9.18 -13.84
CA LEU A 141 -5.16 -9.09 -12.90
C LEU A 141 -3.81 -9.32 -13.57
N GLN A 142 -3.71 -10.27 -14.50
CA GLN A 142 -2.46 -10.52 -15.25
C GLN A 142 -2.07 -9.31 -16.12
N ILE A 143 -3.06 -8.69 -16.77
CA ILE A 143 -2.85 -7.48 -17.57
C ILE A 143 -2.45 -6.30 -16.69
N ILE A 144 -3.06 -6.15 -15.51
CA ILE A 144 -2.69 -5.12 -14.52
C ILE A 144 -1.23 -5.29 -14.10
N ILE A 145 -0.82 -6.50 -13.68
CA ILE A 145 0.55 -6.78 -13.25
C ILE A 145 1.54 -6.43 -14.36
N SER A 146 1.30 -6.93 -15.58
CA SER A 146 2.18 -6.68 -16.74
C SER A 146 2.19 -5.23 -17.23
N SER A 147 1.16 -4.44 -16.93
CA SER A 147 1.08 -3.02 -17.32
C SER A 147 2.02 -2.11 -16.52
N GLY A 148 2.46 -2.57 -15.33
CA GLY A 148 3.24 -1.78 -14.38
C GLY A 148 2.44 -0.66 -13.70
N GLN A 149 1.17 -0.46 -14.04
CA GLN A 149 0.38 0.66 -13.51
C GLN A 149 -0.03 0.41 -12.05
N PRO A 150 -0.11 1.49 -11.25
CA PRO A 150 -0.59 1.42 -9.87
C PRO A 150 -2.06 1.02 -9.79
N TRP A 151 -2.32 -0.08 -9.10
CA TRP A 151 -3.66 -0.57 -8.82
C TRP A 151 -3.80 -0.95 -7.35
N PHE A 152 -4.91 -0.56 -6.71
CA PHE A 152 -5.26 -1.01 -5.37
C PHE A 152 -6.50 -1.89 -5.42
N ILE A 153 -6.33 -3.15 -5.04
CA ILE A 153 -7.31 -4.22 -5.27
C ILE A 153 -7.78 -4.80 -3.95
N LYS A 154 -9.10 -4.79 -3.76
CA LYS A 154 -9.79 -5.46 -2.65
C LYS A 154 -10.21 -6.87 -3.05
N PHE A 155 -9.63 -7.86 -2.40
CA PHE A 155 -10.09 -9.25 -2.43
C PHE A 155 -11.19 -9.43 -1.39
N HIS A 156 -12.39 -9.83 -1.82
CA HIS A 156 -13.57 -9.91 -0.96
C HIS A 156 -14.44 -11.14 -1.25
N ALA A 157 -15.45 -11.35 -0.42
CA ALA A 157 -16.56 -12.25 -0.71
C ALA A 157 -17.88 -11.62 -0.26
N PRO A 158 -18.99 -11.85 -0.97
CA PRO A 158 -20.27 -11.18 -0.70
C PRO A 158 -20.92 -11.59 0.63
N TRP A 159 -20.56 -12.76 1.17
CA TRP A 159 -21.06 -13.23 2.47
C TRP A 159 -20.25 -12.69 3.65
N CYS A 160 -19.04 -12.14 3.44
CA CYS A 160 -18.16 -11.73 4.53
C CYS A 160 -18.63 -10.41 5.17
N HIS A 161 -18.89 -10.44 6.48
CA HIS A 161 -19.32 -9.27 7.23
C HIS A 161 -18.30 -8.12 7.19
N HIS A 162 -17.01 -8.39 7.42
CA HIS A 162 -15.96 -7.36 7.34
C HIS A 162 -15.83 -6.75 5.94
N CYS A 163 -16.07 -7.52 4.88
CA CYS A 163 -16.10 -7.00 3.51
C CYS A 163 -17.29 -6.05 3.29
N LYS A 164 -18.47 -6.39 3.81
CA LYS A 164 -19.66 -5.53 3.72
C LYS A 164 -19.45 -4.21 4.44
N ASN A 165 -18.81 -4.23 5.62
CA ASN A 165 -18.51 -3.01 6.38
C ASN A 165 -17.49 -2.12 5.65
N LEU A 166 -16.53 -2.72 4.93
CA LEU A 166 -15.53 -1.97 4.15
C LEU A 166 -16.08 -1.39 2.84
N ALA A 167 -17.11 -2.01 2.25
CA ALA A 167 -17.65 -1.63 0.95
C ALA A 167 -17.91 -0.11 0.78
N PRO A 168 -18.63 0.59 1.69
CA PRO A 168 -18.87 2.03 1.52
C PRO A 168 -17.59 2.87 1.55
N VAL A 169 -16.62 2.50 2.40
CA VAL A 169 -15.31 3.18 2.47
C VAL A 169 -14.53 2.95 1.17
N TRP A 170 -14.59 1.73 0.63
CA TRP A 170 -13.91 1.36 -0.61
C TRP A 170 -14.47 2.10 -1.83
N ASP A 171 -15.79 2.23 -1.92
CA ASP A 171 -16.46 2.93 -3.03
C ASP A 171 -16.20 4.44 -2.97
N SER A 172 -16.17 5.02 -1.76
CA SER A 172 -15.76 6.41 -1.56
C SER A 172 -14.30 6.62 -1.96
N LEU A 173 -13.38 5.76 -1.51
CA LEU A 173 -11.97 5.82 -1.87
C LEU A 173 -11.79 5.78 -3.39
N ALA A 174 -12.51 4.89 -4.08
CA ALA A 174 -12.44 4.75 -5.52
C ALA A 174 -12.98 5.98 -6.28
N SER A 175 -13.96 6.68 -5.70
CA SER A 175 -14.45 7.94 -6.24
C SER A 175 -13.42 9.07 -6.06
N ASP A 176 -12.81 9.15 -4.88
CA ASP A 176 -11.80 10.18 -4.55
C ASP A 176 -10.51 10.01 -5.38
N MET A 177 -10.16 8.77 -5.74
CA MET A 177 -8.96 8.45 -6.51
C MET A 177 -9.12 8.59 -8.03
N ALA A 178 -10.32 8.90 -8.54
CA ALA A 178 -10.60 8.95 -9.99
C ALA A 178 -9.71 9.94 -10.78
N SER A 179 -9.17 10.98 -10.12
CA SER A 179 -8.24 11.95 -10.71
C SER A 179 -6.77 11.70 -10.36
N ASN A 180 -6.48 10.67 -9.59
CA ASN A 180 -5.12 10.30 -9.19
C ASN A 180 -4.57 9.24 -10.16
N PRO A 181 -3.23 9.10 -10.28
CA PRO A 181 -2.61 8.08 -11.08
C PRO A 181 -2.68 6.73 -10.34
N ILE A 182 -3.88 6.25 -10.01
CA ILE A 182 -4.12 4.94 -9.41
C ILE A 182 -5.54 4.47 -9.67
N ASN A 183 -5.68 3.21 -10.07
CA ASN A 183 -6.97 2.58 -10.28
C ASN A 183 -7.37 1.71 -9.09
N ILE A 184 -8.66 1.71 -8.76
CA ILE A 184 -9.22 0.93 -7.66
C ILE A 184 -10.03 -0.24 -8.22
N GLY A 185 -9.74 -1.44 -7.72
CA GLY A 185 -10.34 -2.69 -8.20
C GLY A 185 -10.86 -3.58 -7.09
N GLN A 186 -11.65 -4.57 -7.45
CA GLN A 186 -12.10 -5.61 -6.53
C GLN A 186 -12.21 -6.97 -7.21
N ILE A 187 -11.88 -8.02 -6.47
CA ILE A 187 -11.95 -9.42 -6.92
C ILE A 187 -12.83 -10.19 -5.94
N ASP A 188 -13.83 -10.89 -6.48
CA ASP A 188 -14.72 -11.76 -5.72
C ASP A 188 -14.12 -13.17 -5.59
N CYS A 189 -13.52 -13.44 -4.43
CA CYS A 189 -12.91 -14.73 -4.11
C CYS A 189 -13.91 -15.87 -3.97
N GLU A 190 -15.22 -15.58 -3.82
CA GLU A 190 -16.23 -16.63 -3.84
C GLU A 190 -16.40 -17.19 -5.26
N LYS A 191 -16.27 -16.33 -6.28
CA LYS A 191 -16.35 -16.71 -7.69
C LYS A 191 -15.03 -17.29 -8.22
N ASP A 192 -13.90 -16.77 -7.76
CA ASP A 192 -12.56 -17.18 -8.24
C ASP A 192 -11.61 -17.51 -7.08
N ARG A 193 -11.85 -18.65 -6.44
CA ARG A 193 -11.07 -19.11 -5.28
C ARG A 193 -9.61 -19.43 -5.63
N GLU A 194 -9.38 -19.97 -6.83
CA GLU A 194 -8.04 -20.32 -7.30
C GLU A 194 -7.19 -19.07 -7.50
N LEU A 195 -7.75 -18.02 -8.10
CA LEU A 195 -7.07 -16.72 -8.21
C LEU A 195 -6.65 -16.20 -6.85
N CYS A 196 -7.58 -16.11 -5.90
CA CYS A 196 -7.28 -15.59 -4.56
C CYS A 196 -6.22 -16.44 -3.84
N THR A 197 -6.28 -17.77 -3.98
CA THR A 197 -5.25 -18.67 -3.44
C THR A 197 -3.89 -18.42 -4.07
N SER A 198 -3.82 -18.27 -5.41
CA SER A 198 -2.58 -17.96 -6.13
C SER A 198 -1.99 -16.60 -5.75
N GLN A 199 -2.85 -15.67 -5.32
CA GLN A 199 -2.47 -14.37 -4.80
C GLN A 199 -2.18 -14.39 -3.30
N ASN A 200 -2.02 -15.55 -2.66
CA ASN A 200 -1.75 -15.68 -1.22
C ASN A 200 -2.77 -14.95 -0.33
N VAL A 201 -4.04 -14.90 -0.76
CA VAL A 201 -5.14 -14.35 0.05
C VAL A 201 -5.56 -15.40 1.07
N VAL A 202 -5.17 -15.18 2.33
CA VAL A 202 -5.41 -16.11 3.45
C VAL A 202 -6.63 -15.73 4.31
N GLY A 203 -7.18 -14.54 4.09
CA GLY A 203 -8.30 -13.97 4.85
C GLY A 203 -8.99 -12.85 4.07
N LEU A 204 -10.21 -12.50 4.46
CA LEU A 204 -11.02 -11.51 3.74
C LEU A 204 -11.57 -10.42 4.69
N PRO A 205 -11.55 -9.14 4.28
CA PRO A 205 -10.95 -8.64 3.04
C PRO A 205 -9.42 -8.63 3.12
N THR A 206 -8.77 -8.86 1.98
CA THR A 206 -7.33 -8.57 1.80
C THR A 206 -7.19 -7.43 0.80
N LEU A 207 -6.41 -6.41 1.13
CA LEU A 207 -6.20 -5.24 0.27
C LEU A 207 -4.76 -5.28 -0.23
N LYS A 208 -4.56 -5.22 -1.55
CA LYS A 208 -3.23 -5.27 -2.16
C LYS A 208 -3.01 -4.13 -3.13
N PHE A 209 -1.88 -3.46 -3.00
CA PHE A 209 -1.37 -2.53 -4.01
C PHE A 209 -0.48 -3.28 -5.00
N TYR A 210 -0.57 -2.94 -6.28
CA TYR A 210 0.20 -3.50 -7.39
C TYR A 210 0.85 -2.37 -8.18
N HIS A 211 2.13 -2.47 -8.49
CA HIS A 211 2.87 -1.50 -9.33
C HIS A 211 4.19 -2.12 -9.79
N ASP A 212 4.60 -1.95 -11.05
CA ASP A 212 5.88 -2.48 -11.59
C ASP A 212 6.18 -3.96 -11.23
N ASN A 213 5.20 -4.86 -11.38
CA ASN A 213 5.25 -6.28 -10.95
C ASN A 213 5.43 -6.53 -9.44
N LEU A 214 5.52 -5.49 -8.61
CA LEU A 214 5.52 -5.60 -7.16
C LEU A 214 4.08 -5.62 -6.65
N SER A 215 3.89 -6.27 -5.51
CA SER A 215 2.62 -6.21 -4.78
C SER A 215 2.85 -6.12 -3.29
N PHE A 216 2.05 -5.28 -2.63
CA PHE A 216 2.15 -5.00 -1.20
C PHE A 216 0.80 -5.22 -0.54
N VAL A 217 0.79 -5.92 0.60
CA VAL A 217 -0.43 -6.12 1.39
C VAL A 217 -0.60 -4.95 2.33
N TYR A 218 -1.74 -4.26 2.26
CA TYR A 218 -2.05 -3.24 3.23
C TYR A 218 -2.53 -3.87 4.54
N THR A 219 -1.82 -3.60 5.63
CA THR A 219 -2.09 -4.13 6.98
C THR A 219 -2.57 -3.07 7.98
N GLY A 220 -2.66 -1.81 7.57
CA GLY A 220 -3.13 -0.72 8.43
C GLY A 220 -4.66 -0.70 8.64
N ASP A 221 -5.12 0.25 9.44
CA ASP A 221 -6.55 0.42 9.70
C ASP A 221 -7.28 0.90 8.46
N ARG A 222 -8.47 0.35 8.22
CA ARG A 222 -9.21 0.56 6.96
C ARG A 222 -10.09 1.81 7.00
N THR A 223 -9.63 2.87 7.67
CA THR A 223 -10.31 4.17 7.69
C THR A 223 -10.08 4.88 6.34
N PRO A 224 -11.00 5.75 5.89
CA PRO A 224 -10.82 6.49 4.64
C PRO A 224 -9.49 7.26 4.59
N GLU A 225 -9.12 7.91 5.70
CA GLU A 225 -7.89 8.70 5.81
C GLU A 225 -6.63 7.83 5.69
N ASN A 226 -6.56 6.73 6.42
CA ASN A 226 -5.38 5.86 6.38
C ASN A 226 -5.19 5.18 5.03
N LEU A 227 -6.29 4.83 4.35
CA LEU A 227 -6.24 4.31 2.99
C LEU A 227 -5.74 5.39 2.01
N LYS A 228 -6.24 6.62 2.10
CA LYS A 228 -5.76 7.74 1.27
C LYS A 228 -4.29 8.05 1.50
N ASN A 229 -3.85 8.12 2.76
CA ASN A 229 -2.46 8.38 3.12
C ASN A 229 -1.54 7.26 2.60
N TYR A 230 -1.97 6.01 2.72
CA TYR A 230 -1.27 4.88 2.13
C TYR A 230 -1.14 5.00 0.61
N LEU A 231 -2.24 5.29 -0.09
CA LEU A 231 -2.18 5.45 -1.55
C LEU A 231 -1.28 6.61 -1.97
N ALA A 232 -1.39 7.76 -1.31
CA ALA A 232 -0.52 8.91 -1.58
C ALA A 232 0.96 8.56 -1.42
N LYS A 233 1.31 7.79 -0.38
CA LYS A 233 2.67 7.25 -0.18
C LYS A 233 3.07 6.30 -1.32
N MET A 234 2.21 5.34 -1.67
CA MET A 234 2.54 4.30 -2.66
C MET A 234 2.59 4.80 -4.11
N THR A 235 1.89 5.89 -4.43
CA THR A 235 1.92 6.54 -5.75
C THR A 235 2.92 7.70 -5.82
N GLY A 236 3.52 8.09 -4.70
CA GLY A 236 4.53 9.13 -4.62
C GLY A 236 5.89 8.69 -5.18
N PRO A 237 6.88 9.60 -5.21
CA PRO A 237 8.24 9.22 -5.56
C PRO A 237 8.78 8.22 -4.54
N PRO A 238 9.44 7.12 -4.97
CA PRO A 238 9.92 6.11 -4.04
C PRO A 238 11.11 6.59 -3.20
N ILE A 239 11.85 7.61 -3.66
CA ILE A 239 12.94 8.26 -2.94
C ILE A 239 12.62 9.75 -2.80
N HIS A 240 12.87 10.30 -1.62
CA HIS A 240 12.75 11.72 -1.33
C HIS A 240 14.12 12.40 -1.19
N THR A 241 14.35 13.48 -1.92
CA THR A 241 15.58 14.28 -1.74
C THR A 241 15.47 15.13 -0.49
N ILE A 242 16.49 15.09 0.38
CA ILE A 242 16.55 15.86 1.63
C ILE A 242 17.63 16.93 1.56
N ASP A 243 17.25 18.11 2.03
CA ASP A 243 18.09 19.29 2.23
C ASP A 243 18.08 19.72 3.71
N ASN A 244 18.78 20.80 4.03
CA ASN A 244 18.85 21.31 5.40
C ASN A 244 17.49 21.70 6.01
N LEU A 245 16.45 21.99 5.21
CA LEU A 245 15.12 22.37 5.70
C LEU A 245 14.24 21.15 6.00
N SER A 246 14.57 20.00 5.40
CA SER A 246 13.81 18.76 5.49
C SER A 246 14.52 17.66 6.28
N LEU A 247 15.65 17.98 6.95
CA LEU A 247 16.45 17.02 7.71
C LEU A 247 15.64 16.23 8.74
N GLU A 248 14.68 16.89 9.41
CA GLU A 248 13.85 16.29 10.46
C GLU A 248 13.05 15.07 9.96
N SER A 249 12.65 15.02 8.68
CA SER A 249 11.86 13.91 8.14
C SER A 249 12.58 12.56 8.21
N ILE A 250 13.92 12.59 8.22
CA ILE A 250 14.75 11.38 8.39
C ILE A 250 14.45 10.70 9.74
N TYR A 251 14.10 11.47 10.76
CA TYR A 251 13.90 11.01 12.13
C TYR A 251 12.42 10.81 12.50
N GLU A 252 11.48 11.14 11.61
CA GLU A 252 10.04 10.91 11.85
C GLU A 252 9.64 9.43 11.78
N ASN A 253 10.52 8.56 11.29
CA ASN A 253 10.25 7.16 11.07
C ASN A 253 11.19 6.28 11.93
N PRO A 254 10.72 5.13 12.45
CA PRO A 254 11.55 4.25 13.27
C PRO A 254 12.84 3.77 12.56
N VAL A 255 12.79 3.68 11.23
CA VAL A 255 13.92 3.36 10.37
C VAL A 255 13.81 4.18 9.08
N SER A 256 14.89 4.84 8.71
CA SER A 256 15.02 5.59 7.47
C SER A 256 16.30 5.20 6.75
N LEU A 257 16.23 4.94 5.45
CA LEU A 257 17.43 4.76 4.63
C LEU A 257 17.81 6.07 3.99
N VAL A 258 19.07 6.49 4.12
CA VAL A 258 19.60 7.71 3.53
C VAL A 258 20.78 7.37 2.62
N HIS A 259 20.64 7.67 1.34
CA HIS A 259 21.73 7.57 0.37
C HIS A 259 22.40 8.93 0.15
N ILE A 260 23.65 9.03 0.55
CA ILE A 260 24.52 10.17 0.26
C ILE A 260 25.18 9.91 -1.09
N HIS A 261 25.08 10.87 -2.00
CA HIS A 261 25.64 10.75 -3.35
C HIS A 261 26.34 12.05 -3.77
N LYS A 262 27.08 11.98 -4.87
CA LYS A 262 27.58 13.17 -5.55
C LYS A 262 26.53 13.68 -6.52
N LYS A 263 26.64 14.96 -6.83
CA LYS A 263 25.88 15.56 -7.92
C LYS A 263 26.20 14.85 -9.23
N GLY A 264 25.17 14.30 -9.87
CA GLY A 264 25.28 13.58 -11.14
C GLY A 264 25.47 12.06 -11.02
N ASP A 265 25.58 11.51 -9.81
CA ASP A 265 25.57 10.05 -9.60
C ASP A 265 24.21 9.46 -10.05
N SER A 266 24.23 8.27 -10.64
CA SER A 266 23.00 7.52 -10.89
C SER A 266 22.43 6.97 -9.59
N LEU A 267 21.12 7.11 -9.43
CA LEU A 267 20.36 6.59 -8.29
C LEU A 267 19.55 5.33 -8.64
N ASP A 268 19.76 4.73 -9.81
CA ASP A 268 18.91 3.66 -10.33
C ASP A 268 18.80 2.47 -9.37
N THR A 269 19.94 2.01 -8.84
CA THR A 269 19.97 0.90 -7.85
C THR A 269 19.19 1.25 -6.59
N ILE A 270 19.36 2.45 -6.05
CA ILE A 270 18.65 2.89 -4.85
C ILE A 270 17.17 3.04 -5.15
N ASN A 271 16.81 3.50 -6.34
CA ASN A 271 15.42 3.68 -6.77
C ASN A 271 14.69 2.34 -6.91
N LEU A 272 15.35 1.33 -7.46
CA LEU A 272 14.82 -0.04 -7.52
C LEU A 272 14.59 -0.62 -6.11
N LEU A 273 15.54 -0.42 -5.19
CA LEU A 273 15.39 -0.83 -3.80
C LEU A 273 14.25 -0.08 -3.11
N ALA A 274 14.18 1.24 -3.30
CA ALA A 274 13.15 2.07 -2.72
C ALA A 274 11.74 1.63 -3.15
N LYS A 275 11.56 1.31 -4.44
CA LYS A 275 10.32 0.72 -4.95
C LYS A 275 9.99 -0.60 -4.25
N LYS A 276 10.98 -1.48 -4.05
CA LYS A 276 10.81 -2.80 -3.41
C LYS A 276 10.41 -2.70 -1.92
N TYR A 277 10.86 -1.66 -1.23
CA TYR A 277 10.65 -1.48 0.21
C TYR A 277 9.69 -0.34 0.56
N LEU A 278 8.97 0.19 -0.44
CA LEU A 278 8.14 1.40 -0.34
C LEU A 278 7.11 1.34 0.79
N ASP A 279 6.50 0.18 1.02
CA ASP A 279 5.52 -0.03 2.09
C ASP A 279 6.14 -0.22 3.48
N THR A 280 7.46 -0.41 3.57
CA THR A 280 8.16 -0.76 4.82
C THR A 280 8.95 0.40 5.45
N ILE A 281 9.91 1.00 4.74
CA ILE A 281 10.76 2.08 5.25
C ILE A 281 10.90 3.18 4.19
N PRO A 282 10.96 4.46 4.58
CA PRO A 282 11.23 5.55 3.64
C PRO A 282 12.68 5.54 3.15
N PHE A 283 12.86 5.98 1.92
CA PHE A 283 14.16 6.14 1.28
C PHE A 283 14.40 7.63 1.01
N TYR A 284 15.56 8.10 1.42
CA TYR A 284 16.00 9.46 1.26
C TYR A 284 17.30 9.52 0.49
N THR A 285 17.53 10.63 -0.20
CA THR A 285 18.78 10.90 -0.92
C THR A 285 19.26 12.32 -0.65
N THR A 286 20.57 12.55 -0.62
CA THR A 286 21.11 13.90 -0.42
C THR A 286 22.51 14.06 -0.99
N ASP A 287 22.78 15.23 -1.55
CA ASP A 287 24.12 15.75 -1.88
C ASP A 287 24.43 17.06 -1.12
N ASP A 288 23.57 17.47 -0.17
CA ASP A 288 23.72 18.70 0.61
C ASP A 288 24.81 18.55 1.69
N PRO A 289 25.91 19.32 1.64
CA PRO A 289 26.99 19.23 2.62
C PRO A 289 26.57 19.49 4.07
N LYS A 290 25.51 20.28 4.31
CA LYS A 290 24.99 20.54 5.66
C LYS A 290 24.29 19.30 6.21
N VAL A 291 23.45 18.66 5.40
CA VAL A 291 22.79 17.40 5.75
C VAL A 291 23.86 16.33 6.02
N ILE A 292 24.81 16.15 5.10
CA ILE A 292 25.90 15.17 5.26
C ILE A 292 26.70 15.41 6.56
N SER A 293 26.94 16.68 6.92
CA SER A 293 27.60 17.03 8.17
C SER A 293 26.73 16.72 9.40
N ALA A 294 25.42 16.96 9.33
CA ALA A 294 24.49 16.67 10.42
C ALA A 294 24.35 15.16 10.67
N LEU A 295 24.49 14.34 9.61
CA LEU A 295 24.53 12.87 9.68
C LEU A 295 25.85 12.30 10.26
N GLY A 296 26.71 13.16 10.82
CA GLY A 296 27.95 12.74 11.46
C GLY A 296 29.01 12.17 10.51
N VAL A 297 28.88 12.37 9.19
CA VAL A 297 29.86 11.84 8.23
C VAL A 297 31.16 12.65 8.30
N PRO A 298 32.31 12.00 8.59
CA PRO A 298 33.60 12.68 8.67
C PRO A 298 33.96 13.40 7.37
N PHE A 299 34.66 14.53 7.46
CA PHE A 299 34.95 15.41 6.32
C PHE A 299 35.62 14.67 5.15
N GLU A 300 36.60 13.82 5.45
CA GLU A 300 37.33 12.98 4.51
C GLU A 300 36.46 11.99 3.73
N ASN A 301 35.28 11.67 4.28
CA ASN A 301 34.35 10.68 3.76
C ASN A 301 33.15 11.27 3.03
N ARG A 302 32.96 12.60 3.06
CA ARG A 302 31.79 13.28 2.47
C ARG A 302 31.76 13.24 0.94
N GLN A 303 32.90 12.96 0.32
CA GLN A 303 33.05 12.86 -1.12
C GLN A 303 32.90 11.42 -1.64
N GLN A 304 32.35 10.51 -0.85
CA GLN A 304 32.09 9.13 -1.26
C GLN A 304 30.59 8.87 -1.15
N SER A 305 30.03 8.19 -2.15
CA SER A 305 28.64 7.75 -2.07
C SER A 305 28.51 6.70 -0.97
N LYS A 306 27.55 6.88 -0.08
CA LYS A 306 27.36 6.05 1.13
C LYS A 306 25.89 5.87 1.40
N THR A 307 25.51 4.67 1.81
CA THR A 307 24.14 4.39 2.23
C THR A 307 24.11 4.15 3.73
N LEU A 308 23.22 4.84 4.42
CA LEU A 308 23.04 4.78 5.86
C LEU A 308 21.64 4.27 6.16
N LEU A 309 21.51 3.49 7.22
CA LEU A 309 20.25 3.26 7.92
C LEU A 309 20.30 4.01 9.23
N ILE A 310 19.31 4.85 9.45
CA ILE A 310 19.13 5.66 10.64
C ILE A 310 17.92 5.09 11.35
N LYS A 311 18.08 4.71 12.62
CA LYS A 311 17.03 4.10 13.43
C LYS A 311 16.86 4.84 14.73
N ASP A 312 15.64 4.76 15.26
CA ASP A 312 15.29 5.19 16.61
C ASP A 312 15.76 6.64 16.87
N ASP A 313 15.25 7.56 16.04
CA ASP A 313 15.53 8.99 16.09
C ASP A 313 17.03 9.35 15.98
N GLY A 314 17.80 8.49 15.32
CA GLY A 314 19.23 8.67 15.10
C GLY A 314 20.12 8.07 16.18
N ALA A 315 19.55 7.38 17.17
CA ALA A 315 20.32 6.67 18.19
C ALA A 315 21.19 5.55 17.61
N VAL A 316 20.79 4.98 16.46
CA VAL A 316 21.55 3.95 15.76
C VAL A 316 21.73 4.34 14.30
N GLN A 317 23.00 4.39 13.87
CA GLN A 317 23.38 4.61 12.48
C GLN A 317 24.22 3.43 11.98
N GLN A 318 23.74 2.75 10.94
CA GLN A 318 24.45 1.65 10.30
C GLN A 318 24.84 2.08 8.88
N THR A 319 26.12 1.96 8.55
CA THR A 319 26.60 2.21 7.18
C THR A 319 26.59 0.91 6.39
N PHE A 320 26.05 0.95 5.18
CA PHE A 320 26.18 -0.16 4.25
C PHE A 320 27.66 -0.44 3.99
N SER A 321 28.08 -1.67 4.27
CA SER A 321 29.41 -2.17 3.95
C SER A 321 29.25 -3.53 3.28
N ARG A 322 29.94 -3.72 2.16
CA ARG A 322 29.94 -5.01 1.48
C ARG A 322 30.73 -6.02 2.31
N LYS A 323 30.18 -7.21 2.55
CA LYS A 323 30.95 -8.30 3.16
C LYS A 323 32.14 -8.68 2.26
N ASN A 324 33.34 -8.71 2.82
CA ASN A 324 34.61 -9.01 2.14
C ASN A 324 34.66 -10.48 1.70
N ASN A 325 34.07 -10.86 0.56
CA ASN A 325 34.24 -12.21 -0.02
C ASN A 325 33.87 -12.33 -1.51
N LYS A 326 33.85 -11.23 -2.27
CA LYS A 326 33.58 -11.26 -3.72
C LYS A 326 34.66 -10.50 -4.48
N GLU A 327 35.14 -11.07 -5.60
CA GLU A 327 36.23 -10.53 -6.45
C GLU A 327 35.94 -9.15 -7.06
N SER A 328 34.69 -8.68 -7.02
CA SER A 328 34.29 -7.35 -7.49
C SER A 328 34.30 -6.33 -6.35
N THR A 329 34.71 -5.10 -6.64
CA THR A 329 34.64 -3.95 -5.72
C THR A 329 33.30 -3.21 -5.79
N ILE A 330 32.42 -3.54 -6.75
CA ILE A 330 31.14 -2.83 -6.97
C ILE A 330 29.99 -3.58 -6.29
N ALA A 331 29.31 -2.92 -5.36
CA ALA A 331 28.11 -3.45 -4.70
C ALA A 331 26.97 -3.67 -5.71
N THR A 332 26.31 -4.82 -5.62
CA THR A 332 25.18 -5.18 -6.49
C THR A 332 23.84 -4.81 -5.83
N GLU A 333 22.76 -4.71 -6.62
CA GLU A 333 21.40 -4.57 -6.09
C GLU A 333 21.07 -5.62 -5.03
N ARG A 334 21.48 -6.87 -5.26
CA ARG A 334 21.31 -7.98 -4.32
C ARG A 334 22.02 -7.74 -2.99
N ASP A 335 23.23 -7.17 -3.01
CA ASP A 335 23.99 -6.91 -1.78
C ASP A 335 23.26 -5.86 -0.91
N TYR A 336 22.70 -4.82 -1.53
CA TYR A 336 21.86 -3.85 -0.83
C TYR A 336 20.54 -4.45 -0.37
N ASP A 337 19.88 -5.23 -1.21
CA ASP A 337 18.59 -5.86 -0.90
C ASP A 337 18.70 -6.73 0.36
N GLU A 338 19.72 -7.59 0.43
CA GLU A 338 19.99 -8.42 1.60
C GLU A 338 20.26 -7.58 2.85
N TRP A 339 21.05 -6.51 2.71
CA TRP A 339 21.36 -5.63 3.83
C TRP A 339 20.12 -4.88 4.35
N VAL A 340 19.32 -4.30 3.47
CA VAL A 340 18.07 -3.61 3.84
C VAL A 340 17.09 -4.61 4.44
N HIS A 341 16.89 -5.77 3.82
CA HIS A 341 16.02 -6.83 4.33
C HIS A 341 16.34 -7.17 5.80
N ASN A 342 17.64 -7.31 6.11
CA ASN A 342 18.10 -7.67 7.44
C ASN A 342 18.01 -6.52 8.44
N ASN A 343 18.06 -5.27 7.98
CA ASN A 343 18.16 -4.10 8.87
C ASN A 343 16.94 -3.16 8.83
N LYS A 344 15.87 -3.47 8.09
CA LYS A 344 14.67 -2.62 7.94
C LYS A 344 13.80 -2.45 9.20
N TYR A 345 14.10 -3.18 10.27
CA TYR A 345 13.38 -3.08 11.53
C TYR A 345 14.15 -2.17 12.51
N PRO A 346 13.44 -1.40 13.35
CA PRO A 346 14.07 -0.59 14.40
C PRO A 346 14.86 -1.48 15.35
N LEU A 347 15.71 -0.87 16.18
CA LEU A 347 16.53 -1.62 17.15
C LEU A 347 15.66 -2.56 18.00
N VAL A 348 14.52 -2.06 18.47
CA VAL A 348 13.49 -2.85 19.16
C VAL A 348 12.14 -2.58 18.50
N SER A 349 11.57 -3.60 17.87
CA SER A 349 10.28 -3.52 17.19
C SER A 349 9.13 -3.71 18.17
N ARG A 350 8.26 -2.70 18.31
CA ARG A 350 6.99 -2.89 19.03
C ARG A 350 6.00 -3.68 18.17
N VAL A 351 5.58 -4.84 18.64
CA VAL A 351 4.62 -5.70 17.94
C VAL A 351 3.22 -5.15 18.13
N ASN A 352 2.54 -4.89 17.02
CA ASN A 352 1.17 -4.38 16.99
C ASN A 352 0.39 -5.00 15.83
N SER A 353 -0.86 -4.57 15.67
CA SER A 353 -1.75 -5.04 14.60
C SER A 353 -1.22 -4.88 13.18
N GLY A 354 -0.50 -3.79 12.92
CA GLY A 354 0.02 -3.47 11.60
C GLY A 354 1.23 -4.31 11.19
N ASN A 355 2.06 -4.76 12.15
CA ASN A 355 3.34 -5.42 11.85
C ASN A 355 3.47 -6.86 12.38
N VAL A 356 2.53 -7.34 13.21
CA VAL A 356 2.61 -8.67 13.85
C VAL A 356 2.83 -9.80 12.86
N ASN A 357 2.19 -9.74 11.69
CA ASN A 357 2.35 -10.79 10.68
C ASN A 357 3.76 -10.75 10.05
N ALA A 358 4.30 -9.56 9.81
CA ALA A 358 5.64 -9.41 9.24
C ALA A 358 6.73 -9.89 10.20
N ILE A 359 6.53 -9.69 11.51
CA ILE A 359 7.47 -10.12 12.55
C ILE A 359 7.25 -11.60 12.90
N LEU A 360 6.06 -11.97 13.40
CA LEU A 360 5.80 -13.29 13.99
C LEU A 360 5.55 -14.42 12.99
N LYS A 361 5.47 -14.13 11.69
CA LYS A 361 5.42 -15.13 10.61
C LYS A 361 6.59 -15.00 9.63
N GLY A 362 7.59 -14.21 9.99
CA GLY A 362 8.82 -14.09 9.22
C GLY A 362 9.65 -15.38 9.27
N ASP A 363 10.86 -15.31 8.72
CA ASP A 363 11.84 -16.40 8.69
C ASP A 363 13.02 -16.17 9.65
N ARG A 364 12.94 -15.13 10.48
CA ARG A 364 14.00 -14.66 11.37
C ARG A 364 13.72 -15.01 12.82
N LEU A 365 14.79 -15.28 13.57
CA LEU A 365 14.72 -15.41 15.02
C LEU A 365 14.29 -14.09 15.64
N ILE A 366 13.49 -14.18 16.69
CA ILE A 366 13.00 -13.02 17.44
C ILE A 366 13.43 -13.19 18.88
N VAL A 367 14.18 -12.23 19.42
CA VAL A 367 14.28 -12.05 20.87
C VAL A 367 13.07 -11.23 21.28
N MET A 368 12.12 -11.87 21.95
CA MET A 368 10.86 -11.25 22.34
C MET A 368 10.85 -10.94 23.83
N MET A 369 10.59 -9.67 24.15
CA MET A 369 10.26 -9.21 25.49
C MET A 369 8.75 -9.01 25.59
N ILE A 370 8.09 -9.81 26.41
CA ILE A 370 6.66 -9.65 26.69
C ILE A 370 6.51 -8.85 27.98
N LEU A 371 5.91 -7.68 27.88
CA LEU A 371 5.74 -6.72 28.98
C LEU A 371 4.32 -6.78 29.55
N PRO A 372 4.10 -6.45 30.84
CA PRO A 372 2.75 -6.46 31.42
C PRO A 372 1.81 -5.42 30.81
N ASN A 373 2.35 -4.30 30.32
CA ASN A 373 1.63 -3.20 29.68
C ASN A 373 2.45 -2.69 28.48
N ASP A 374 1.83 -1.88 27.62
CA ASP A 374 2.55 -1.10 26.62
C ASP A 374 3.58 -0.16 27.28
N GLY A 375 4.82 -0.24 26.81
CA GLY A 375 5.97 0.46 27.36
C GLY A 375 7.25 0.02 26.67
N ALA A 376 8.30 0.82 26.81
CA ALA A 376 9.64 0.46 26.35
C ALA A 376 10.48 -0.04 27.54
N ASN A 377 11.27 -1.08 27.32
CA ASN A 377 12.21 -1.60 28.31
C ASN A 377 13.64 -1.15 27.96
N GLU A 378 14.13 -0.10 28.63
CA GLU A 378 15.45 0.47 28.31
C GLU A 378 16.61 -0.51 28.52
N ALA A 379 16.49 -1.40 29.51
CA ALA A 379 17.49 -2.45 29.71
C ALA A 379 17.50 -3.44 28.53
N PHE A 380 16.33 -3.78 27.99
CA PHE A 380 16.21 -4.62 26.81
C PHE A 380 16.75 -3.91 25.54
N SER A 381 16.47 -2.63 25.37
CA SER A 381 17.08 -1.81 24.31
C SER A 381 18.61 -1.78 24.44
N ALA A 382 19.15 -1.75 25.66
CA ALA A 382 20.60 -1.85 25.87
C ALA A 382 21.15 -3.21 25.43
N VAL A 383 20.46 -4.31 25.71
CA VAL A 383 20.82 -5.64 25.20
C VAL A 383 20.83 -5.68 23.67
N ALA A 384 19.81 -5.11 23.02
CA ALA A 384 19.73 -5.02 21.56
C ALA A 384 20.90 -4.20 20.98
N ARG A 385 21.30 -3.09 21.62
CA ARG A 385 22.48 -2.29 21.21
C ARG A 385 23.77 -3.10 21.32
N LEU A 386 23.94 -3.84 22.43
CA LEU A 386 25.10 -4.72 22.62
C LEU A 386 25.18 -5.79 21.53
N TRP A 387 24.06 -6.41 21.18
CA TRP A 387 23.99 -7.38 20.09
C TRP A 387 24.48 -6.81 18.75
N LEU A 388 24.11 -5.57 18.43
CA LEU A 388 24.57 -4.91 17.19
C LEU A 388 26.07 -4.61 17.16
N THR A 389 26.71 -4.47 18.33
CA THR A 389 28.15 -4.16 18.43
C THR A 389 29.03 -5.40 18.51
N GLU A 390 28.48 -6.53 18.95
CA GLU A 390 29.22 -7.79 19.05
C GLU A 390 29.57 -8.34 17.66
N THR A 391 30.81 -8.76 17.48
CA THR A 391 31.27 -9.44 16.25
C THR A 391 30.74 -10.87 16.25
N MET A 392 29.48 -11.01 15.85
CA MET A 392 28.79 -12.29 15.72
C MET A 392 29.28 -13.04 14.48
N ASP A 393 29.22 -14.37 14.51
CA ASP A 393 29.42 -15.19 13.32
C ASP A 393 28.41 -14.77 12.24
N ASP A 394 28.89 -14.57 11.02
CA ASP A 394 28.11 -14.20 9.85
C ASP A 394 27.04 -15.26 9.48
N THR A 395 27.11 -16.45 10.09
CA THR A 395 26.14 -17.53 9.94
C THR A 395 24.86 -17.32 10.75
N VAL A 396 24.84 -16.44 11.77
CA VAL A 396 23.65 -16.18 12.58
C VAL A 396 22.62 -15.44 11.72
N PRO A 397 21.42 -16.01 11.50
CA PRO A 397 20.34 -15.30 10.80
C PRO A 397 20.04 -13.98 11.49
N GLY A 398 19.74 -12.91 10.73
CA GLY A 398 19.42 -11.61 11.32
C GLY A 398 18.34 -11.73 12.40
N VAL A 399 18.63 -11.26 13.62
CA VAL A 399 17.75 -11.36 14.78
C VAL A 399 16.88 -10.12 14.89
N ILE A 400 15.60 -10.28 15.22
CA ILE A 400 14.68 -9.19 15.56
C ILE A 400 14.58 -9.08 17.08
N PHE A 401 14.90 -7.94 17.66
CA PHE A 401 14.47 -7.63 19.01
C PHE A 401 13.07 -7.03 18.95
N ALA A 402 12.14 -7.59 19.71
CA ALA A 402 10.74 -7.19 19.66
C ALA A 402 10.11 -7.12 21.06
N GLU A 403 9.24 -6.13 21.24
CA GLU A 403 8.43 -5.97 22.45
C GLU A 403 6.97 -6.27 22.14
N LEU A 404 6.30 -6.99 23.04
CA LEU A 404 4.88 -7.30 22.94
C LEU A 404 4.18 -6.90 24.25
N ASP A 405 3.11 -6.12 24.13
CA ASP A 405 2.21 -5.82 25.26
C ASP A 405 1.40 -7.07 25.61
N GLY A 406 1.85 -7.81 26.62
CA GLY A 406 1.19 -8.99 27.14
C GLY A 406 -0.14 -8.70 27.82
N GLY A 407 -0.36 -7.50 28.35
CA GLY A 407 -1.64 -7.04 28.89
C GLY A 407 -2.71 -7.01 27.80
N SER A 408 -2.45 -6.25 26.75
CA SER A 408 -3.37 -6.12 25.61
C SER A 408 -3.49 -7.43 24.80
N TRP A 409 -2.45 -8.28 24.81
CA TRP A 409 -2.41 -9.55 24.07
C TRP A 409 -2.56 -10.79 24.95
N THR A 410 -3.15 -10.67 26.14
CA THR A 410 -3.21 -11.74 27.18
C THR A 410 -3.60 -13.11 26.62
N ASN A 411 -4.69 -13.19 25.86
CA ASN A 411 -5.20 -14.46 25.34
C ASN A 411 -4.26 -15.07 24.30
N TYR A 412 -3.63 -14.23 23.48
CA TYR A 412 -2.66 -14.67 22.49
C TYR A 412 -1.41 -15.22 23.19
N VAL A 413 -0.83 -14.45 24.12
CA VAL A 413 0.38 -14.82 24.86
C VAL A 413 0.18 -16.11 25.65
N LYS A 414 -0.92 -16.23 26.39
CA LYS A 414 -1.24 -17.43 27.15
C LYS A 414 -1.40 -18.66 26.28
N ARG A 415 -2.02 -18.52 25.11
CA ARG A 415 -2.27 -19.66 24.21
C ARG A 415 -1.02 -20.08 23.45
N ILE A 416 -0.26 -19.13 22.92
CA ILE A 416 0.87 -19.43 22.06
C ILE A 416 2.12 -19.79 22.85
N TYR A 417 2.38 -19.04 23.94
CA TYR A 417 3.61 -19.16 24.72
C TYR A 417 3.37 -19.81 26.08
N GLY A 418 2.12 -20.06 26.49
CA GLY A 418 1.81 -20.61 27.81
C GLY A 418 2.05 -19.63 28.96
N VAL A 419 2.31 -18.36 28.67
CA VAL A 419 2.69 -17.34 29.67
C VAL A 419 1.45 -16.61 30.18
N SER A 420 1.29 -16.56 31.50
CA SER A 420 0.23 -15.83 32.19
C SER A 420 0.67 -14.41 32.57
N LEU A 421 -0.28 -13.48 32.76
CA LEU A 421 0.02 -12.08 33.07
C LEU A 421 0.89 -11.87 34.32
N ASN A 422 0.73 -12.72 35.34
CA ASN A 422 1.48 -12.67 36.59
C ASN A 422 2.93 -13.16 36.45
N GLU A 423 3.30 -13.73 35.31
CA GLU A 423 4.66 -14.17 34.99
C GLU A 423 5.46 -13.08 34.26
N LEU A 424 4.81 -11.99 33.83
CA LEU A 424 5.43 -10.91 33.08
C LEU A 424 6.26 -9.96 33.99
N PRO A 425 7.36 -9.37 33.47
CA PRO A 425 7.86 -9.49 32.11
C PRO A 425 8.65 -10.79 31.86
N VAL A 426 8.61 -11.30 30.62
CA VAL A 426 9.36 -12.51 30.20
C VAL A 426 10.13 -12.22 28.93
N MET A 427 11.39 -12.67 28.89
CA MET A 427 12.21 -12.69 27.67
C MET A 427 12.31 -14.11 27.12
N MET A 428 12.17 -14.26 25.80
CA MET A 428 12.28 -15.55 25.11
C MET A 428 12.84 -15.40 23.70
N ILE A 429 13.38 -16.49 23.16
CA ILE A 429 13.71 -16.59 21.73
C ILE A 429 12.54 -17.27 21.04
N VAL A 430 12.06 -16.71 19.93
CA VAL A 430 11.01 -17.29 19.09
C VAL A 430 11.59 -17.59 17.72
N ASP A 431 11.33 -18.79 17.23
CA ASP A 431 11.60 -19.23 15.86
C ASP A 431 10.26 -19.45 15.13
N PRO A 432 9.77 -18.41 14.41
CA PRO A 432 8.53 -18.50 13.65
C PRO A 432 8.56 -19.59 12.57
N LYS A 433 9.72 -19.80 11.94
CA LYS A 433 9.89 -20.72 10.81
C LYS A 433 9.67 -22.16 11.24
N ASN A 434 10.29 -22.54 12.36
CA ASN A 434 10.16 -23.89 12.93
C ASN A 434 8.98 -24.01 13.91
N LYS A 435 8.27 -22.91 14.17
CA LYS A 435 7.12 -22.84 15.09
C LYS A 435 7.47 -23.28 16.50
N VAL A 436 8.65 -22.86 16.99
CA VAL A 436 9.13 -23.15 18.34
C VAL A 436 9.52 -21.87 19.07
N PHE A 437 9.52 -21.92 20.39
CA PHE A 437 10.08 -20.87 21.24
C PHE A 437 10.90 -21.47 22.37
N PHE A 438 11.80 -20.66 22.92
CA PHE A 438 12.73 -21.01 23.98
C PHE A 438 12.63 -19.96 25.08
N ASN A 439 12.20 -20.37 26.27
CA ASN A 439 12.09 -19.50 27.45
C ASN A 439 13.20 -19.74 28.48
N LYS A 440 14.13 -20.65 28.16
CA LYS A 440 15.27 -21.03 28.99
C LYS A 440 16.52 -21.18 28.15
N ASP A 441 17.65 -20.89 28.78
CA ASP A 441 19.00 -21.07 28.25
C ASP A 441 19.45 -22.55 28.37
N LEU A 442 20.64 -22.86 27.85
CA LEU A 442 21.28 -24.19 27.84
C LEU A 442 21.45 -24.78 29.25
N ASP A 443 21.65 -23.94 30.27
CA ASP A 443 21.76 -24.36 31.67
C ASP A 443 20.39 -24.46 32.39
N GLY A 444 19.29 -24.18 31.68
CA GLY A 444 17.93 -24.20 32.20
C GLY A 444 17.49 -22.94 32.96
N SER A 445 18.36 -21.93 33.07
CA SER A 445 18.00 -20.61 33.61
C SER A 445 17.14 -19.82 32.63
N VAL A 446 16.36 -18.86 33.14
CA VAL A 446 15.54 -17.97 32.30
C VAL A 446 16.41 -16.88 31.68
N PHE A 447 16.08 -16.44 30.47
CA PHE A 447 16.76 -15.30 29.85
C PHE A 447 16.51 -14.01 30.67
N SER A 448 17.56 -13.20 30.83
CA SER A 448 17.51 -11.96 31.61
C SER A 448 18.33 -10.86 30.95
N VAL A 449 17.84 -9.63 31.02
CA VAL A 449 18.57 -8.43 30.58
C VAL A 449 19.87 -8.20 31.35
N GLU A 450 19.99 -8.76 32.55
CA GLU A 450 21.20 -8.65 33.39
C GLU A 450 22.35 -9.54 32.91
N HIS A 451 22.04 -10.57 32.11
CA HIS A 451 23.02 -11.56 31.64
C HIS A 451 22.95 -11.75 30.11
N PRO A 452 23.19 -10.68 29.31
CA PRO A 452 22.97 -10.70 27.86
C PRO A 452 23.85 -11.70 27.10
N ILE A 453 25.05 -12.01 27.59
CA ILE A 453 25.98 -12.94 26.94
C ILE A 453 25.37 -14.34 26.82
N LYS A 454 24.61 -14.79 27.82
CA LYS A 454 23.89 -16.08 27.77
C LYS A 454 22.88 -16.14 26.64
N LEU A 455 22.11 -15.06 26.46
CA LEU A 455 21.18 -14.94 25.33
C LEU A 455 21.94 -15.01 24.00
N PHE A 456 23.12 -14.38 23.92
CA PHE A 456 23.89 -14.32 22.70
C PHE A 456 24.44 -15.69 22.29
N ASP A 457 24.99 -16.44 23.25
CA ASP A 457 25.43 -17.83 23.04
C ASP A 457 24.24 -18.72 22.61
N ALA A 458 23.08 -18.55 23.26
CA ALA A 458 21.87 -19.28 22.91
C ALA A 458 21.38 -19.01 21.48
N LEU A 459 21.49 -17.77 20.99
CA LEU A 459 21.13 -17.39 19.61
C LEU A 459 22.05 -18.02 18.57
N GLN A 460 23.32 -18.29 18.91
CA GLN A 460 24.26 -19.00 18.04
C GLN A 460 24.03 -20.52 18.01
N HIS A 461 23.38 -21.06 19.05
CA HIS A 461 23.22 -22.50 19.27
C HIS A 461 21.77 -22.93 19.54
N THR A 462 20.81 -22.36 18.81
CA THR A 462 19.38 -22.63 19.01
C THR A 462 19.00 -24.10 18.89
N GLU A 463 19.75 -24.89 18.12
CA GLU A 463 19.59 -26.33 17.96
C GLU A 463 19.87 -27.13 19.24
N LEU A 464 20.59 -26.55 20.19
CA LEU A 464 20.91 -27.16 21.49
C LEU A 464 19.88 -26.80 22.57
N LEU A 465 19.02 -25.81 22.33
CA LEU A 465 18.02 -25.34 23.29
C LEU A 465 16.82 -26.29 23.38
N ALA A 466 16.26 -26.42 24.59
CA ALA A 466 15.01 -27.15 24.81
C ALA A 466 13.81 -26.32 24.33
N GLY A 467 13.39 -26.54 23.09
CA GLY A 467 12.28 -25.80 22.47
C GLY A 467 10.90 -26.29 22.87
N HIS A 468 9.97 -25.34 23.01
CA HIS A 468 8.53 -25.59 23.14
C HIS A 468 7.85 -25.37 21.78
N LYS A 469 6.96 -26.30 21.38
CA LYS A 469 6.16 -26.12 20.16
C LYS A 469 5.12 -25.04 20.39
N MET A 470 5.00 -24.12 19.44
CA MET A 470 3.90 -23.15 19.41
C MET A 470 2.63 -23.82 18.88
N ASP A 471 1.50 -23.52 19.52
CA ASP A 471 0.19 -23.98 19.06
C ASP A 471 -0.09 -23.48 17.63
N ILE A 472 -0.48 -24.40 16.75
CA ILE A 472 -0.85 -24.06 15.37
C ILE A 472 -2.19 -23.32 15.41
N LEU A 473 -2.17 -22.01 15.19
CA LEU A 473 -3.40 -21.24 15.03
C LEU A 473 -4.15 -21.68 13.76
N PRO A 474 -5.42 -22.12 13.85
CA PRO A 474 -6.24 -22.29 12.67
C PRO A 474 -6.54 -20.91 12.08
N SER A 475 -5.83 -20.60 10.99
CA SER A 475 -5.96 -19.42 10.12
C SER A 475 -5.81 -18.04 10.80
N ALA A 476 -5.78 -17.00 9.97
CA ALA A 476 -5.58 -15.60 10.34
C ALA A 476 -6.50 -15.10 11.47
N SER A 477 -7.62 -15.77 11.75
CA SER A 477 -8.68 -15.26 12.64
C SER A 477 -8.26 -14.98 14.09
N ILE A 478 -7.22 -15.61 14.64
CA ILE A 478 -6.86 -15.41 16.06
C ILE A 478 -5.89 -14.24 16.25
N ILE A 479 -4.90 -14.10 15.34
CA ILE A 479 -4.10 -12.88 15.28
C ILE A 479 -5.02 -11.72 14.92
N GLU A 480 -5.90 -11.88 13.94
CA GLU A 480 -6.90 -10.87 13.56
C GLU A 480 -7.88 -10.55 14.71
N LYS A 481 -8.29 -11.52 15.53
CA LYS A 481 -9.09 -11.26 16.75
C LYS A 481 -8.31 -10.55 17.84
N ALA A 482 -7.05 -10.89 18.06
CA ALA A 482 -6.19 -10.18 19.03
C ALA A 482 -5.91 -8.75 18.56
N VAL A 483 -5.66 -8.58 17.26
CA VAL A 483 -5.50 -7.29 16.58
C VAL A 483 -6.76 -6.43 16.66
N ASN A 484 -7.94 -6.99 16.38
CA ASN A 484 -9.21 -6.28 16.47
C ASN A 484 -9.53 -5.92 17.93
N PHE A 485 -9.25 -6.80 18.90
CA PHE A 485 -9.44 -6.50 20.32
C PHE A 485 -8.59 -5.30 20.78
N VAL A 486 -7.34 -5.21 20.33
CA VAL A 486 -6.42 -4.10 20.66
C VAL A 486 -6.85 -2.81 19.97
N SER A 487 -7.25 -2.86 18.70
CA SER A 487 -7.77 -1.72 17.93
C SER A 487 -9.06 -1.15 18.55
N ASP A 488 -9.98 -2.02 18.99
CA ASP A 488 -11.23 -1.60 19.63
C ASP A 488 -10.99 -0.94 21.01
N HIS A 489 -9.95 -1.32 21.75
CA HIS A 489 -9.60 -0.72 23.04
C HIS A 489 -8.79 0.57 22.92
N SER A 490 -7.94 0.73 21.88
CA SER A 490 -7.25 1.99 21.62
C SER A 490 -8.22 3.11 21.20
N MET A 491 -9.28 2.77 20.44
CA MET A 491 -10.37 3.71 20.13
C MET A 491 -11.14 4.18 21.38
N ALA A 492 -11.37 3.28 22.35
CA ALA A 492 -12.04 3.64 23.61
C ALA A 492 -11.19 4.60 24.47
N PHE A 493 -9.86 4.45 24.44
CA PHE A 493 -8.94 5.36 25.12
C PHE A 493 -8.81 6.71 24.41
N ALA A 494 -8.71 6.74 23.08
CA ALA A 494 -8.61 7.99 22.32
C ALA A 494 -9.91 8.82 22.39
N THR A 495 -11.07 8.16 22.33
CA THR A 495 -12.37 8.84 22.51
C THR A 495 -12.58 9.30 23.95
N GLY A 496 -12.13 8.52 24.93
CA GLY A 496 -12.12 8.92 26.35
C GLY A 496 -11.21 10.12 26.62
N LEU A 497 -9.99 10.15 26.05
CA LEU A 497 -9.05 11.26 26.21
C LEU A 497 -9.59 12.55 25.59
N LEU A 498 -10.19 12.47 24.40
CA LEU A 498 -10.83 13.62 23.75
C LEU A 498 -12.02 14.15 24.56
N PHE A 499 -12.79 13.26 25.20
CA PHE A 499 -13.89 13.66 26.09
C PHE A 499 -13.39 14.36 27.35
N VAL A 500 -12.30 13.87 27.94
CA VAL A 500 -11.66 14.48 29.11
C VAL A 500 -11.01 15.81 28.76
N CYS A 501 -10.34 15.93 27.61
CA CYS A 501 -9.79 17.19 27.11
C CYS A 501 -10.90 18.21 26.81
N ALA A 502 -12.03 17.78 26.22
CA ALA A 502 -13.18 18.64 25.98
C ALA A 502 -13.84 19.12 27.28
N LEU A 503 -13.91 18.25 28.30
CA LEU A 503 -14.38 18.62 29.64
C LEU A 503 -13.44 19.62 30.32
N ILE A 504 -12.13 19.41 30.27
CA ILE A 504 -11.14 20.34 30.83
C ILE A 504 -11.21 21.70 30.11
N PHE A 505 -11.38 21.70 28.78
CA PHE A 505 -11.52 22.92 28.00
C PHE A 505 -12.82 23.67 28.32
N ALA A 506 -13.94 22.95 28.48
CA ALA A 506 -15.23 23.53 28.86
C ALA A 506 -15.23 24.10 30.30
N ILE A 507 -14.53 23.45 31.24
CA ILE A 507 -14.38 23.92 32.62
C ILE A 507 -13.47 25.16 32.68
N ASN A 508 -12.40 25.20 31.88
CA ASN A 508 -11.50 26.37 31.83
C ASN A 508 -12.07 27.55 31.04
N SER A 509 -13.06 27.34 30.16
CA SER A 509 -13.69 28.42 29.39
C SER A 509 -14.82 29.14 30.13
N THR A 510 -15.23 28.68 31.32
CA THR A 510 -16.31 29.29 32.11
C THR A 510 -15.84 30.32 33.15
N ASP A 511 -14.53 30.56 33.29
CA ASP A 511 -13.95 31.42 34.34
C ASP A 511 -13.53 32.83 33.88
N THR A 512 -14.00 33.30 32.72
CA THR A 512 -13.76 34.70 32.28
C THR A 512 -15.07 35.43 31.99
N GLU A 513 -15.81 35.82 33.04
CA GLU A 513 -16.73 36.96 32.98
C GLU A 513 -15.99 38.23 33.39
N ASP A 514 -15.45 38.95 32.41
CA ASP A 514 -14.93 40.32 32.58
C ASP A 514 -16.08 41.33 32.66
N THR A 515 -16.23 41.97 33.82
CA THR A 515 -17.11 43.14 34.00
C THR A 515 -16.54 44.37 33.28
N VAL A 516 -17.26 44.92 32.30
CA VAL A 516 -16.91 46.18 31.61
C VAL A 516 -17.64 47.37 32.24
N PRO A 517 -16.96 48.46 32.67
CA PRO A 517 -17.63 49.67 33.15
C PRO A 517 -17.80 50.73 32.04
N TYR A 518 -18.97 51.38 32.02
CA TYR A 518 -19.34 52.49 31.13
C TYR A 518 -18.55 53.80 31.40
N PRO A 519 -18.26 54.64 30.39
CA PRO A 519 -17.50 55.88 30.56
C PRO A 519 -18.37 57.09 30.94
N ARG A 520 -17.88 57.93 31.88
CA ARG A 520 -18.45 59.24 32.24
C ARG A 520 -17.85 60.35 31.38
N THR A 521 -18.71 61.12 30.75
CA THR A 521 -18.44 62.43 30.13
C THR A 521 -18.00 63.48 31.15
N LYS A 522 -16.95 64.25 30.85
CA LYS A 522 -16.67 65.55 31.51
C LYS A 522 -16.67 66.66 30.46
N VAL A 523 -17.49 67.67 30.76
CA VAL A 523 -17.68 68.93 30.07
C VAL A 523 -16.56 69.88 30.46
N ASP A 524 -15.89 70.48 29.48
CA ASP A 524 -14.98 71.61 29.65
C ASP A 524 -15.74 72.93 29.46
N THR A 525 -15.67 73.81 30.45
CA THR A 525 -16.16 75.19 30.39
C THR A 525 -15.01 76.15 30.65
N ASN A 526 -14.68 77.00 29.66
CA ASN A 526 -14.63 78.47 29.77
C ASN A 526 -14.08 79.05 28.46
N LYS A 527 -14.90 79.83 27.71
CA LYS A 527 -14.93 81.32 27.67
C LYS A 527 -13.65 81.90 27.04
N LYS A 528 -13.65 82.84 26.08
CA LYS A 528 -14.68 83.75 25.54
C LYS A 528 -14.02 84.62 24.41
N ASP A 529 -14.86 85.22 23.58
CA ASP A 529 -14.69 86.50 22.84
C ASP A 529 -13.58 86.60 21.75
N ASP A 530 -13.95 86.56 20.47
CA ASP A 530 -14.16 87.75 19.58
C ASP A 530 -14.74 87.32 18.21
#